data_AF-A0A537TW71-F1
#
_entry.id   AF-A0A537TW71-F1
#
_cell.length_a   1.000
_cell.length_b   1.000
_cell.length_c   1.000
_cell.angle_alpha   90.00
_cell.angle_beta   90.00
_cell.angle_gamma   90.00
#
_symmetry.space_group_name_H-M   'P 1'
#
loop_
_entity.id
_entity.type
_entity.pdbx_description
1 polymer ?
#
loop_
_entity_poly.entity_id
_entity_poly.type
_entity_poly.pdbx_seq_one_letter_code
_entity_poly.pdbx_strand_id
1 'polypeptide(L)'
;MPIRLIQGASFDAETTDLLGLAYERACEGLAPDVTVREAVAKRIIVAAKGGERDVERLIKYGLGKDDMLADAGAQRGQERLASQ
;
A
#
# COMPACT_ATOMS: atom_id res chain seq x y z
N MET A 1 -27.88 -5.05 19.40
CA MET A 1 -27.12 -3.91 18.82
C MET A 1 -26.24 -4.45 17.71
N PRO A 2 -26.49 -4.14 16.42
CA PRO A 2 -25.64 -4.66 15.35
C PRO A 2 -24.30 -3.92 15.33
N ILE A 3 -23.22 -4.67 15.43
CA ILE A 3 -21.84 -4.18 15.32
C ILE A 3 -21.65 -3.73 13.87
N ARG A 4 -21.60 -2.41 13.65
CA ARG A 4 -21.20 -1.87 12.35
C ARG A 4 -19.70 -2.12 12.21
N LEU A 5 -19.32 -3.09 11.37
CA LEU A 5 -17.96 -3.22 10.87
C LEU A 5 -17.59 -1.90 10.21
N ILE A 6 -16.74 -1.12 10.88
CA ILE A 6 -16.09 0.04 10.30
C ILE A 6 -15.33 -0.48 9.09
N GLN A 7 -15.83 -0.18 7.89
CA GLN A 7 -15.09 -0.32 6.63
C GLN A 7 -13.97 0.73 6.57
N GLY A 8 -13.18 0.84 7.64
CA GLY A 8 -11.82 1.33 7.56
C GLY A 8 -10.98 0.11 7.27
N ALA A 9 -10.37 0.03 6.09
CA ALA A 9 -9.37 -1.00 5.80
C ALA A 9 -8.12 -0.73 6.66
N SER A 10 -8.24 -0.93 7.97
CA SER A 10 -7.12 -0.95 8.88
C SER A 10 -6.46 -2.30 8.73
N PHE A 11 -5.15 -2.27 8.52
CA PHE A 11 -4.32 -3.45 8.69
C PHE A 11 -4.43 -3.93 10.13
N ASP A 12 -4.31 -5.24 10.35
CA ASP A 12 -4.18 -5.75 11.71
C ASP A 12 -2.84 -5.28 12.32
N ALA A 13 -2.67 -5.46 13.62
CA ALA A 13 -1.47 -5.00 14.32
C ALA A 13 -0.18 -5.64 13.78
N GLU A 14 -0.23 -6.93 13.44
CA GLU A 14 0.89 -7.67 12.85
C GLU A 14 1.24 -7.10 11.47
N THR A 15 0.24 -6.93 10.59
CA THR A 15 0.48 -6.35 9.26
C THR A 15 1.01 -4.90 9.36
N THR A 16 0.55 -4.13 10.35
CA THR A 16 1.04 -2.77 10.60
C THR A 16 2.52 -2.75 11.00
N ASP A 17 2.95 -3.70 11.83
CA ASP A 17 4.34 -3.85 12.25
C ASP A 17 5.25 -4.23 11.05
N LEU A 18 4.80 -5.19 10.25
CA LEU A 18 5.49 -5.63 9.03
C LEU A 18 5.65 -4.49 8.00
N LEU A 19 4.63 -3.64 7.86
CA LEU A 19 4.66 -2.45 7.00
C LEU A 19 5.72 -1.44 7.48
N GLY A 20 5.80 -1.20 8.79
CA GLY A 20 6.79 -0.31 9.39
C GLY A 20 8.21 -0.81 9.12
N LEU A 21 8.47 -2.09 9.42
CA LEU A 21 9.77 -2.72 9.21
C LEU A 21 10.19 -2.68 7.73
N ALA A 22 9.27 -2.99 6.82
CA ALA A 22 9.54 -2.95 5.38
C ALA A 22 9.87 -1.52 4.91
N TYR A 23 9.17 -0.52 5.43
CA TYR A 23 9.42 0.88 5.09
C TYR A 23 10.77 1.38 5.61
N GLU A 24 11.11 1.08 6.86
CA GLU A 24 12.40 1.46 7.45
C GLU A 24 13.56 0.83 6.68
N ARG A 25 13.48 -0.48 6.41
CA ARG A 25 14.48 -1.22 5.60
C ARG A 25 14.60 -0.68 4.18
N ALA A 26 13.48 -0.36 3.53
CA ALA A 26 13.51 0.23 2.19
C ALA A 26 14.13 1.63 2.18
N CYS A 27 13.96 2.41 3.27
CA CYS A 27 14.49 3.76 3.39
C CYS A 27 15.96 3.85 3.83
N GLU A 28 16.54 2.78 4.40
CA GLU A 28 17.91 2.76 4.94
C GLU A 28 18.97 3.19 3.90
N GLY A 29 18.75 2.87 2.62
CA GLY A 29 19.64 3.23 1.50
C GLY A 29 19.16 4.41 0.65
N LEU A 30 18.07 5.09 1.02
CA LEU A 30 17.49 6.17 0.23
C LEU A 30 17.85 7.54 0.79
N ALA A 31 17.96 8.53 -0.10
CA ALA A 31 18.08 9.92 0.29
C ALA A 31 16.90 10.29 1.22
N PRO A 32 17.08 11.20 2.20
CA PRO A 32 16.02 11.69 3.08
C PRO A 32 15.06 12.64 2.33
N ASP A 33 14.70 12.30 1.10
CA ASP A 33 13.75 13.04 0.28
C ASP A 33 12.34 12.55 0.59
N VAL A 34 11.47 13.49 0.97
CA VAL A 34 10.08 13.20 1.36
C VAL A 34 9.32 12.55 0.21
N THR A 35 9.54 13.00 -1.03
CA THR A 35 8.85 12.47 -2.23
C THR A 35 9.23 11.02 -2.47
N VAL A 36 10.52 10.70 -2.35
CA VAL A 36 11.04 9.33 -2.52
C VAL A 36 10.47 8.40 -1.44
N ARG A 37 10.48 8.85 -0.19
CA ARG A 37 9.93 8.09 0.94
C ARG A 37 8.43 7.86 0.84
N GLU A 38 7.67 8.88 0.44
CA GLU A 38 6.24 8.74 0.19
C GLU A 38 5.94 7.76 -0.95
N ALA A 39 6.73 7.77 -2.02
CA ALA A 39 6.58 6.83 -3.12
C ALA A 39 6.81 5.37 -2.67
N VAL A 40 7.84 5.14 -1.84
CA VAL A 40 8.13 3.84 -1.23
C VAL A 40 6.96 3.39 -0.34
N ALA A 41 6.51 4.25 0.58
CA ALA A 41 5.39 3.94 1.47
C ALA A 41 4.11 3.58 0.70
N LYS A 42 3.75 4.34 -0.33
CA LYS A 42 2.57 4.07 -1.16
C LYS A 42 2.64 2.69 -1.81
N ARG A 43 3.79 2.31 -2.36
CA ARG A 43 3.99 1.00 -3.02
C ARG A 43 3.86 -0.16 -2.03
N ILE A 44 4.47 -0.02 -0.85
CA ILE A 44 4.38 -1.01 0.23
C ILE A 44 2.91 -1.18 0.67
N ILE A 45 2.17 -0.08 0.87
CA ILE A 45 0.76 -0.11 1.27
C ILE A 45 -0.10 -0.78 0.19
N VAL A 46 0.14 -0.49 -1.09
CA VAL A 46 -0.60 -1.12 -2.20
C VAL A 46 -0.35 -2.64 -2.23
N ALA A 47 0.88 -3.09 -2.08
CA ALA A 47 1.22 -4.51 -2.01
C ALA A 47 0.53 -5.21 -0.81
N ALA A 48 0.55 -4.57 0.36
CA ALA A 48 -0.12 -5.11 1.54
C ALA A 48 -1.64 -5.14 1.41
N LYS A 49 -2.25 -4.15 0.74
CA LYS A 49 -3.68 -4.19 0.39
C LYS A 49 -4.02 -5.33 -0.57
N GLY A 50 -3.08 -5.74 -1.41
CA GLY A 50 -3.18 -6.93 -2.27
C GLY A 50 -3.07 -8.26 -1.51
N GLY A 51 -2.77 -8.23 -0.21
CA GLY A 51 -2.61 -9.42 0.63
C GLY A 51 -1.16 -9.82 0.90
N GLU A 52 -0.18 -9.05 0.42
CA GLU A 52 1.22 -9.37 0.66
C GLU A 52 1.65 -9.04 2.09
N ARG A 53 2.20 -10.04 2.77
CA ARG A 53 2.67 -9.96 4.17
C ARG A 53 4.15 -10.28 4.33
N ASP A 54 4.82 -10.65 3.25
CA ASP A 54 6.24 -10.94 3.26
C ASP A 54 7.06 -9.64 3.23
N VAL A 55 7.86 -9.41 4.27
CA VAL A 55 8.64 -8.17 4.44
C VAL A 55 9.63 -7.96 3.29
N GLU A 56 10.27 -9.02 2.81
CA GLU A 56 11.24 -8.91 1.72
C GLU A 56 10.56 -8.54 0.40
N ARG A 57 9.38 -9.11 0.12
CA ARG A 57 8.57 -8.72 -1.04
C ARG A 57 8.08 -7.29 -0.92
N LEU A 58 7.59 -6.88 0.26
CA LEU A 58 7.17 -5.49 0.52
C LEU A 58 8.32 -4.49 0.27
N ILE A 59 9.53 -4.78 0.73
CA ILE A 59 10.72 -3.96 0.44
C ILE A 59 10.99 -3.87 -1.06
N LYS A 60 10.93 -4.99 -1.80
CA LYS A 60 11.13 -5.02 -3.26
C LYS A 60 10.10 -4.16 -3.99
N TYR A 61 8.83 -4.22 -3.58
CA TYR A 61 7.77 -3.37 -4.10
C TYR A 61 8.03 -1.88 -3.80
N GLY A 62 8.43 -1.54 -2.57
CA GLY A 62 8.81 -0.19 -2.18
C GLY A 62 9.89 0.42 -3.08
N LEU A 63 10.96 -0.36 -3.30
CA LEU A 63 12.10 0.04 -4.14
C LEU A 63 11.78 0.07 -5.65
N GLY A 64 10.59 -0.38 -6.07
CA GLY A 64 10.20 -0.42 -7.49
C GLY A 64 11.03 -1.39 -8.32
N LYS A 65 11.62 -2.43 -7.69
CA LYS A 65 12.37 -3.47 -8.39
C LYS A 65 11.48 -4.53 -9.05
N ASP A 66 10.19 -4.53 -8.70
CA ASP A 66 9.18 -5.38 -9.30
C ASP A 66 8.27 -4.50 -10.18
N ASP A 67 8.66 -4.33 -11.44
CA ASP A 67 7.86 -3.69 -12.50
C ASP A 67 6.70 -4.63 -12.88
N MET A 68 5.83 -4.98 -11.92
CA MET A 68 4.69 -5.87 -12.17
C MET A 68 3.53 -5.71 -11.15
N LEU A 69 3.29 -4.50 -10.66
CA LEU A 69 1.99 -4.14 -10.05
C LEU A 69 1.28 -3.14 -10.95
N ALA A 70 1.00 -3.61 -12.17
CA ALA A 70 0.05 -2.98 -13.06
C ALA A 70 -1.32 -2.90 -12.38
N ASP A 71 -1.94 -1.72 -12.46
CA ASP A 71 -3.40 -1.57 -12.56
C ASP A 71 -4.24 -2.13 -11.38
N ALA A 72 -4.12 -1.56 -10.18
CA ALA A 72 -5.05 -1.86 -9.08
C ALA A 72 -5.52 -0.60 -8.31
N GLY A 73 -5.69 0.51 -9.02
CA GLY A 73 -6.21 1.77 -8.46
C GLY A 73 -7.25 2.50 -9.30
N ALA A 74 -7.61 1.99 -10.49
CA ALA A 74 -8.44 2.71 -11.46
C ALA A 74 -9.89 2.19 -11.55
N GLN A 75 -10.52 1.77 -10.45
CA GLN A 75 -11.95 1.40 -10.48
C GLN A 75 -12.67 1.80 -9.19
N ARG A 76 -13.27 3.00 -9.19
CA ARG A 76 -14.64 3.30 -8.72
C ARG A 76 -14.83 4.81 -8.61
N GLY A 77 -15.51 5.41 -9.58
CA GLY A 77 -15.94 6.81 -9.47
C GLY A 77 -16.49 7.49 -10.73
N GLN A 78 -16.52 6.83 -11.90
CA GLN A 78 -17.13 7.39 -13.10
C GLN A 78 -18.01 6.35 -13.79
N GLU A 79 -19.10 5.97 -13.13
CA GLU A 79 -20.24 5.39 -13.82
C GLU A 79 -21.53 6.07 -13.36
N ARG A 80 -22.26 6.56 -14.37
CA ARG A 80 -23.66 6.99 -14.36
C ARG A 80 -23.93 8.36 -13.75
N LEU A 81 -23.87 9.38 -14.61
CA LEU A 81 -24.96 10.36 -14.79
C LEU A 81 -24.83 10.95 -16.21
N ALA A 82 -24.99 10.07 -17.20
CA ALA A 82 -25.64 10.45 -18.45
C ALA A 82 -27.08 9.94 -18.33
N SER A 83 -28.02 10.75 -18.82
CA SER A 83 -29.49 10.59 -18.75
C SER A 83 -30.14 11.14 -17.49
N GLN A 84 -30.48 12.43 -17.50
CA GLN A 84 -31.81 12.89 -17.95
C GLN A 84 -31.78 14.38 -18.30
#